data_AF-A0AAE3KQA2-F1
#
_entry.id   AF-A0AAE3KQA2-F1
#
_cell.length_a   1.000
_cell.length_b   1.000
_cell.length_c   1.000
_cell.angle_alpha   90.00
_cell.angle_beta   90.00
_cell.angle_gamma   90.00
#
_symmetry.space_group_name_H-M   'P 1'
#
loop_
_entity.id
_entity.type
_entity.pdbx_description
1 polymer ?
#
loop_
_entity_poly.entity_id
_entity_poly.type
_entity_poly.pdbx_seq_one_letter_code
_entity_poly.pdbx_strand_id
1 'polypeptide(L)'
;MTEDPMLKVWLIEYDKLKAEQTQRIGFRDNLLYVTLSVFGAVVSFAISNTTNYYAFLVLPWVCLILGWTYLVNDEKISAIGRYIRLTLVEKVKDKTGYGDLASLFGWEIAHRSDLRRSRRKIEQLIIDEITFVVSGIIALVAFWVLVPNPVLAIHILGGVELILLLVLGWEIVVYADLAKGR
;
A
#
# COMPACT_ATOMS: atom_id res chain seq x y z
N MET A 1 -39.45 22.27 0.40
CA MET A 1 -38.85 21.08 1.06
C MET A 1 -37.62 21.55 1.79
N THR A 2 -37.63 21.58 3.12
CA THR A 2 -36.43 21.84 3.92
C THR A 2 -35.45 20.67 3.69
N GLU A 3 -34.21 20.97 3.31
CA GLU A 3 -33.15 19.97 3.21
C GLU A 3 -33.07 19.18 4.52
N ASP A 4 -33.04 17.85 4.45
CA ASP A 4 -32.82 17.03 5.64
C ASP A 4 -31.36 17.25 6.11
N PRO A 5 -31.14 17.88 7.27
CA PRO A 5 -29.80 18.24 7.72
C PRO A 5 -28.91 17.02 7.95
N MET A 6 -29.49 15.87 8.31
CA MET A 6 -28.73 14.64 8.54
C MET A 6 -28.27 14.02 7.22
N LEU A 7 -29.17 13.97 6.22
CA LEU A 7 -28.81 13.50 4.89
C LEU A 7 -27.68 14.35 4.28
N LYS A 8 -27.75 15.67 4.49
CA LYS A 8 -26.69 16.60 4.08
C LYS A 8 -25.35 16.29 4.74
N VAL A 9 -25.33 16.03 6.04
CA VAL A 9 -24.10 15.65 6.76
C VAL A 9 -23.49 14.38 6.17
N TRP A 10 -24.28 13.34 5.90
CA TRP A 10 -23.78 12.09 5.33
C TRP A 10 -23.27 12.25 3.89
N LEU A 11 -23.91 13.07 3.08
CA LEU A 11 -23.42 13.36 1.72
C LEU A 11 -22.11 14.16 1.75
N ILE A 12 -21.94 15.08 2.70
CA ILE A 12 -20.68 15.79 2.93
C ILE A 12 -19.60 14.82 3.42
N GLU A 13 -19.92 13.92 4.36
CA GLU A 13 -19.00 12.89 4.83
C GLU A 13 -18.55 11.98 3.68
N TYR A 14 -19.49 11.54 2.83
CA TYR A 14 -19.18 10.77 1.62
C TYR A 14 -18.18 11.50 0.72
N ASP A 15 -18.44 12.77 0.39
CA ASP A 15 -17.56 13.56 -0.46
C ASP A 15 -16.14 13.71 0.13
N LYS A 16 -16.04 14.00 1.43
CA LYS A 16 -14.75 14.09 2.12
C LYS A 16 -14.00 12.76 2.15
N LEU A 17 -14.69 11.66 2.38
CA LEU A 17 -14.09 10.32 2.34
C LEU A 17 -13.60 9.94 0.94
N LYS A 18 -14.34 10.30 -0.12
CA LYS A 18 -13.89 10.07 -1.51
C LYS A 18 -12.70 10.95 -1.88
N ALA A 19 -12.67 12.20 -1.41
CA ALA A 19 -11.53 13.09 -1.60
C ALA A 19 -10.27 12.53 -0.92
N GLU A 20 -10.38 12.09 0.33
CA GLU A 20 -9.28 11.42 1.05
C GLU A 20 -8.84 10.14 0.34
N GLN A 21 -9.77 9.29 -0.07
CA GLN A 21 -9.47 8.06 -0.80
C GLN A 21 -8.67 8.35 -2.09
N THR A 22 -9.08 9.38 -2.84
CA THR A 22 -8.39 9.79 -4.08
C THR A 22 -6.99 10.30 -3.81
N GLN A 23 -6.81 11.12 -2.78
CA GLN A 23 -5.49 11.62 -2.36
C GLN A 23 -4.56 10.46 -1.98
N ARG A 24 -5.07 9.49 -1.21
CA ARG A 24 -4.29 8.33 -0.78
C ARG A 24 -3.91 7.41 -1.93
N ILE A 25 -4.82 7.19 -2.89
CA ILE A 25 -4.51 6.44 -4.11
C ILE A 25 -3.37 7.12 -4.86
N GLY A 26 -3.49 8.43 -5.12
CA GLY A 26 -2.43 9.18 -5.82
C GLY A 26 -1.10 9.16 -5.09
N PHE A 27 -1.12 9.28 -3.75
CA PHE A 27 0.10 9.19 -2.94
C PHE A 27 0.73 7.80 -3.01
N ARG A 28 -0.07 6.73 -2.83
CA ARG A 28 0.36 5.33 -2.93
C ARG A 28 1.00 5.03 -4.29
N ASP A 29 0.35 5.45 -5.38
CA ASP A 29 0.83 5.19 -6.73
C ASP A 29 2.15 5.94 -7.01
N ASN A 30 2.33 7.13 -6.43
CA ASN A 30 3.59 7.89 -6.51
C ASN A 30 4.75 7.22 -5.76
N LEU A 31 4.49 6.44 -4.71
CA LEU A 31 5.56 5.76 -3.96
C LEU A 31 6.34 4.77 -4.82
N LEU A 32 5.71 4.15 -5.82
CA LEU A 32 6.41 3.27 -6.76
C LEU A 32 7.43 4.04 -7.60
N TYR A 33 7.06 5.21 -8.13
CA TYR A 33 7.98 6.05 -8.91
C TYR A 33 9.13 6.61 -8.06
N VAL A 34 8.83 6.99 -6.82
CA VAL A 34 9.85 7.42 -5.85
C VAL A 34 10.81 6.28 -5.53
N THR A 35 10.27 5.08 -5.30
CA THR A 35 11.08 3.88 -5.03
C THR A 35 12.03 3.61 -6.18
N LEU A 36 11.54 3.57 -7.42
CA LEU A 36 12.37 3.37 -8.62
C LEU A 36 13.49 4.42 -8.74
N SER A 37 13.17 5.68 -8.44
CA SER A 37 14.13 6.78 -8.51
C SER A 37 15.24 6.66 -7.46
N VAL A 38 14.86 6.35 -6.21
CA VAL A 38 15.82 6.14 -5.11
C VAL A 38 16.69 4.91 -5.39
N PHE A 39 16.08 3.83 -5.89
CA PHE A 39 16.80 2.63 -6.31
C PHE A 39 17.82 2.93 -7.40
N GLY A 40 17.41 3.61 -8.46
CA GLY A 40 18.31 4.01 -9.54
C GLY A 40 19.50 4.81 -9.02
N ALA A 41 19.26 5.78 -8.13
CA ALA A 41 20.31 6.60 -7.54
C ALA A 41 21.28 5.77 -6.67
N VAL A 42 20.75 5.00 -5.71
CA VAL A 42 21.57 4.24 -4.76
C VAL A 42 22.34 3.13 -5.46
N VAL A 43 21.69 2.38 -6.36
CA VAL A 43 22.35 1.30 -7.11
C VAL A 43 23.45 1.88 -8.01
N SER A 44 23.16 2.94 -8.76
CA SER A 44 24.18 3.58 -9.63
C SER A 44 25.38 4.06 -8.83
N PHE A 45 25.14 4.65 -7.65
CA PHE A 45 26.22 5.06 -6.76
C PHE A 45 27.01 3.86 -6.19
N ALA A 46 26.31 2.84 -5.72
CA ALA A 46 26.92 1.65 -5.12
C ALA A 46 27.83 0.91 -6.12
N ILE A 47 27.41 0.77 -7.37
CA ILE A 47 28.19 0.04 -8.39
C ILE A 47 29.27 0.90 -9.06
N SER A 48 29.27 2.23 -8.85
CA SER A 48 30.24 3.13 -9.47
C SER A 48 31.68 2.90 -8.99
N ASN A 49 31.85 2.39 -7.77
CA ASN A 49 33.14 2.02 -7.21
C ASN A 49 32.96 0.93 -6.15
N THR A 50 33.86 -0.05 -6.11
CA THR A 50 33.90 -1.10 -5.08
C THR A 50 33.89 -0.59 -3.64
N THR A 51 34.41 0.61 -3.37
CA THR A 51 34.36 1.23 -2.04
C THR A 51 32.95 1.65 -1.61
N ASN A 52 32.01 1.75 -2.55
CA ASN A 52 30.67 2.29 -2.34
C ASN A 52 29.63 1.21 -2.04
N TYR A 53 30.00 -0.08 -2.00
CA TYR A 53 29.06 -1.18 -1.77
C TYR A 53 28.32 -1.10 -0.43
N TYR A 54 28.83 -0.37 0.56
CA TYR A 54 28.08 -0.06 1.79
C TYR A 54 26.76 0.69 1.53
N ALA A 55 26.63 1.39 0.41
CA ALA A 55 25.39 2.07 0.04
C ALA A 55 24.21 1.11 -0.19
N PHE A 56 24.46 -0.18 -0.45
CA PHE A 56 23.38 -1.18 -0.55
C PHE A 56 22.58 -1.31 0.75
N LEU A 57 23.16 -1.02 1.92
CA LEU A 57 22.46 -1.02 3.21
C LEU A 57 21.41 0.09 3.34
N VAL A 58 21.39 1.07 2.42
CA VAL A 58 20.35 2.09 2.40
C VAL A 58 19.03 1.54 1.83
N LEU A 59 19.11 0.60 0.88
CA LEU A 59 17.93 0.09 0.17
C LEU A 59 16.93 -0.66 1.06
N PRO A 60 17.34 -1.48 2.05
CA PRO A 60 16.43 -2.07 3.04
C PRO A 60 15.62 -1.02 3.78
N TRP A 61 16.22 0.08 4.23
CA TRP A 61 15.51 1.16 4.90
C TRP A 61 14.54 1.89 3.98
N VAL A 62 14.94 2.15 2.73
CA VAL A 62 14.06 2.73 1.71
C VAL A 62 12.84 1.83 1.49
N CYS A 63 13.07 0.53 1.32
CA CYS A 63 12.03 -0.48 1.21
C CYS A 63 11.07 -0.47 2.40
N LEU A 64 11.61 -0.45 3.62
CA LEU A 64 10.83 -0.44 4.85
C LEU A 64 9.95 0.81 4.97
N ILE A 65 10.55 1.99 4.81
CA ILE A 65 9.85 3.27 4.98
C ILE A 65 8.77 3.43 3.92
N LEU A 66 9.12 3.22 2.65
CA LEU A 66 8.17 3.40 1.55
C LEU A 66 7.12 2.29 1.52
N GLY A 67 7.51 1.04 1.78
CA GLY A 67 6.60 -0.11 1.83
C GLY A 67 5.60 -0.03 2.98
N TRP A 68 6.03 0.36 4.18
CA TRP A 68 5.11 0.60 5.30
C TRP A 68 4.14 1.75 4.99
N THR A 69 4.65 2.83 4.40
CA THR A 69 3.83 3.97 4.00
C THR A 69 2.81 3.57 2.93
N TYR A 70 3.20 2.75 1.97
CA TYR A 70 2.32 2.19 0.95
C TYR A 70 1.21 1.36 1.60
N LEU A 71 1.58 0.42 2.47
CA LEU A 71 0.67 -0.49 3.18
C LEU A 71 -0.40 0.26 3.98
N VAL A 72 0.01 1.26 4.78
CA VAL A 72 -0.91 2.07 5.58
C VAL A 72 -1.91 2.82 4.69
N ASN A 73 -1.48 3.32 3.52
CA ASN A 73 -2.39 3.96 2.60
C ASN A 73 -3.36 2.98 1.95
N ASP A 74 -2.90 1.79 1.56
CA ASP A 74 -3.77 0.76 0.98
C ASP A 74 -4.84 0.26 1.96
N GLU A 75 -4.47 0.05 3.23
CA GLU A 75 -5.41 -0.31 4.29
C GLU A 75 -6.49 0.77 4.44
N LYS A 76 -6.10 2.05 4.48
CA LYS A 76 -7.03 3.18 4.63
C LYS A 76 -7.96 3.32 3.43
N ILE A 77 -7.45 3.16 2.21
CA ILE A 77 -8.28 3.14 0.98
C ILE A 77 -9.34 2.04 1.09
N SER A 78 -8.93 0.85 1.54
CA SER A 78 -9.82 -0.31 1.73
C SER A 78 -10.84 -0.08 2.85
N ALA A 79 -10.42 0.51 3.98
CA ALA A 79 -11.27 0.85 5.11
C ALA A 79 -12.34 1.89 4.76
N ILE A 80 -11.96 2.97 4.08
CA ILE A 80 -12.89 3.99 3.59
C ILE A 80 -13.95 3.35 2.68
N GLY A 81 -13.50 2.54 1.70
CA GLY A 81 -14.43 1.85 0.81
C GLY A 81 -15.38 0.91 1.56
N ARG A 82 -14.90 0.17 2.57
CA ARG A 82 -15.77 -0.67 3.42
C ARG A 82 -16.79 0.16 4.19
N TYR A 83 -16.36 1.24 4.83
CA TYR A 83 -17.24 2.12 5.61
C TYR A 83 -18.32 2.77 4.75
N ILE A 84 -17.96 3.26 3.55
CA ILE A 84 -18.94 3.82 2.62
C ILE A 84 -20.02 2.78 2.31
N ARG A 85 -19.62 1.58 1.88
CA ARG A 85 -20.57 0.54 1.43
C ARG A 85 -21.41 -0.07 2.55
N LEU A 86 -20.80 -0.38 3.68
CA LEU A 86 -21.44 -1.14 4.76
C LEU A 86 -22.08 -0.25 5.82
N THR A 87 -21.78 1.05 5.83
CA THR A 87 -22.27 1.95 6.88
C THR A 87 -22.97 3.16 6.29
N LEU A 88 -22.29 3.94 5.45
CA LEU A 88 -22.83 5.21 4.98
C LEU A 88 -23.99 5.01 4.00
N VAL A 89 -23.84 4.06 3.09
CA VAL A 89 -24.86 3.67 2.11
C VAL A 89 -26.11 3.10 2.81
N GLU A 90 -25.94 2.28 3.86
CA GLU A 90 -27.06 1.77 4.67
C GLU A 90 -27.80 2.88 5.40
N LYS A 91 -27.08 3.81 6.06
CA LYS A 91 -27.68 4.99 6.71
C LYS A 91 -28.53 5.81 5.74
N VAL A 92 -28.02 6.07 4.54
CA VAL A 92 -28.76 6.85 3.51
C VAL A 92 -30.00 6.09 3.04
N LYS A 93 -29.90 4.78 2.82
CA LYS A 93 -31.03 3.93 2.42
C LYS A 93 -32.16 3.97 3.45
N ASP A 94 -31.83 3.72 4.71
CA ASP A 94 -32.82 3.67 5.80
C ASP A 94 -33.54 5.01 5.98
N LYS A 95 -32.83 6.12 5.76
CA LYS A 95 -33.39 7.47 5.90
C LYS A 95 -34.25 7.90 4.72
N THR A 96 -33.85 7.56 3.50
CA THR A 96 -34.55 7.98 2.27
C THR A 96 -35.71 7.07 1.90
N GLY A 97 -35.76 5.84 2.46
CA GLY A 97 -36.75 4.83 2.09
C GLY A 97 -36.59 4.31 0.66
N TYR A 98 -35.54 4.71 -0.06
CA TYR A 98 -35.24 4.25 -1.41
C TYR A 98 -34.63 2.85 -1.34
N GLY A 99 -35.39 1.84 -1.75
CA GLY A 99 -34.97 0.44 -1.68
C GLY A 99 -33.89 0.05 -2.69
N ASP A 100 -33.75 0.79 -3.79
CA ASP A 100 -32.80 0.48 -4.86
C ASP A 100 -31.43 1.12 -4.63
N LEU A 101 -30.62 0.46 -3.79
CA LEU A 101 -29.22 0.78 -3.50
C LEU A 101 -28.35 0.90 -4.76
N ALA A 102 -28.65 0.11 -5.80
CA ALA A 102 -27.88 0.11 -7.04
C ALA A 102 -28.09 1.40 -7.85
N SER A 103 -29.23 2.08 -7.65
CA SER A 103 -29.51 3.37 -8.28
C SER A 103 -28.77 4.55 -7.64
N LEU A 104 -28.52 4.52 -6.31
CA LEU A 104 -27.91 5.62 -5.56
C LEU A 104 -26.38 5.55 -5.52
N PHE A 105 -25.81 4.36 -5.28
CA PHE A 105 -24.37 4.15 -5.15
C PHE A 105 -23.87 3.00 -6.04
N GLY A 106 -24.45 2.88 -7.24
CA GLY A 106 -24.17 1.78 -8.17
C GLY A 106 -22.69 1.56 -8.48
N TRP A 107 -21.88 2.62 -8.51
CA TRP A 107 -20.43 2.51 -8.73
C TRP A 107 -19.72 1.72 -7.63
N GLU A 108 -20.08 1.93 -6.37
CA GLU A 108 -19.45 1.27 -5.21
C GLU A 108 -19.70 -0.24 -5.20
N ILE A 109 -20.70 -0.71 -5.93
CA ILE A 109 -21.03 -2.13 -6.11
C ILE A 109 -20.46 -2.67 -7.44
N ALA A 110 -20.63 -1.92 -8.53
CA ALA A 110 -20.31 -2.35 -9.89
C ALA A 110 -18.82 -2.70 -10.10
N HIS A 111 -17.90 -1.93 -9.51
CA HIS A 111 -16.47 -2.20 -9.71
C HIS A 111 -15.97 -3.45 -8.97
N ARG A 112 -16.75 -4.02 -8.03
CA ARG A 112 -16.38 -5.22 -7.26
C ARG A 112 -16.84 -6.53 -7.90
N SER A 113 -17.81 -6.49 -8.82
CA SER A 113 -18.37 -7.69 -9.50
C SER A 113 -17.46 -8.28 -10.58
N ASP A 114 -16.28 -7.69 -10.79
CA ASP A 114 -15.29 -8.17 -11.74
C ASP A 114 -14.69 -9.53 -11.32
N LEU A 115 -14.93 -10.56 -12.12
CA LEU A 115 -14.43 -11.92 -11.94
C LEU A 115 -12.90 -12.01 -11.89
N ARG A 116 -12.18 -11.05 -12.50
CA ARG A 116 -10.71 -11.00 -12.54
C ARG A 116 -10.11 -10.23 -11.37
N ARG A 117 -10.93 -9.75 -10.44
CA ARG A 117 -10.47 -8.91 -9.32
C ARG A 117 -9.47 -9.62 -8.41
N SER A 118 -9.71 -10.89 -8.08
CA SER A 118 -8.78 -11.68 -7.26
C SER A 118 -7.43 -11.83 -7.96
N ARG A 119 -7.43 -12.04 -9.28
CA ARG A 119 -6.19 -12.12 -10.07
C ARG A 119 -5.39 -10.81 -10.01
N ARG A 120 -6.05 -9.66 -10.22
CA ARG A 120 -5.38 -8.35 -10.13
C ARG A 120 -4.80 -8.08 -8.75
N LYS A 121 -5.50 -8.48 -7.68
CA LYS A 121 -4.98 -8.32 -6.32
C LYS A 121 -3.78 -9.20 -6.03
N ILE A 122 -3.74 -10.41 -6.58
CA ILE A 122 -2.57 -11.29 -6.48
C ILE A 122 -1.40 -10.68 -7.28
N GLU A 123 -1.65 -10.19 -8.50
CA GLU A 123 -0.64 -9.50 -9.31
C GLU A 123 -0.07 -8.28 -8.56
N GLN A 124 -0.94 -7.47 -7.93
CA GLN A 124 -0.53 -6.34 -7.10
C GLN A 124 0.32 -6.78 -5.89
N LEU A 125 -0.14 -7.78 -5.14
CA LEU A 125 0.62 -8.33 -4.01
C LEU A 125 2.02 -8.79 -4.44
N ILE A 126 2.13 -9.49 -5.56
CA ILE A 126 3.43 -9.93 -6.10
C ILE A 126 4.33 -8.72 -6.41
N ILE A 127 3.78 -7.68 -7.05
CA ILE A 127 4.54 -6.46 -7.37
C ILE A 127 4.97 -5.74 -6.10
N ASP A 128 4.11 -5.66 -5.09
CA ASP A 128 4.38 -4.98 -3.82
C ASP A 128 5.48 -5.72 -3.04
N GLU A 129 5.42 -7.06 -2.96
CA GLU A 129 6.48 -7.90 -2.39
C GLU A 129 7.81 -7.74 -3.12
N ILE A 130 7.79 -7.76 -4.46
CA ILE A 130 9.00 -7.55 -5.26
C ILE A 130 9.61 -6.18 -4.96
N THR A 131 8.77 -5.14 -4.93
CA THR A 131 9.22 -3.75 -4.82
C THR A 131 9.73 -3.42 -3.43
N PHE A 132 9.02 -3.84 -2.37
CA PHE A 132 9.27 -3.38 -1.01
C PHE A 132 9.93 -4.41 -0.09
N VAL A 133 10.03 -5.68 -0.50
CA VAL A 133 10.59 -6.73 0.37
C VAL A 133 11.75 -7.43 -0.32
N VAL A 134 11.48 -8.11 -1.44
CA VAL A 134 12.47 -8.89 -2.18
C VAL A 134 13.63 -8.02 -2.63
N SER A 135 13.34 -6.82 -3.12
CA SER A 135 14.37 -5.85 -3.54
C SER A 135 15.32 -5.44 -2.41
N GLY A 136 14.80 -5.23 -1.19
CA GLY A 136 15.61 -4.95 0.00
C GLY A 136 16.46 -6.16 0.42
N ILE A 137 15.90 -7.37 0.36
CA ILE A 137 16.63 -8.61 0.63
C ILE A 137 17.76 -8.82 -0.38
N ILE A 138 17.50 -8.58 -1.67
CA ILE A 138 18.53 -8.67 -2.72
C ILE A 138 19.67 -7.69 -2.44
N ALA A 139 19.36 -6.46 -2.01
CA ALA A 139 20.38 -5.48 -1.65
C ALA A 139 21.24 -5.93 -0.45
N LEU A 140 20.63 -6.50 0.59
CA LEU A 140 21.35 -7.09 1.72
C LEU A 140 22.28 -8.23 1.29
N VAL A 141 21.77 -9.14 0.46
CA VAL A 141 22.56 -10.25 -0.07
C VAL A 141 23.72 -9.72 -0.92
N ALA A 142 23.46 -8.74 -1.79
CA ALA A 142 24.50 -8.10 -2.60
C ALA A 142 25.58 -7.46 -1.70
N PHE A 143 25.19 -6.75 -0.64
CA PHE A 143 26.13 -6.20 0.33
C PHE A 143 27.01 -7.29 0.95
N TRP A 144 26.42 -8.38 1.47
CA TRP A 144 27.18 -9.45 2.12
C TRP A 144 28.10 -10.23 1.16
N VAL A 145 27.73 -10.32 -0.12
CA VAL A 145 28.56 -10.97 -1.15
C VAL A 145 29.72 -10.06 -1.58
N LEU A 146 29.48 -8.76 -1.71
CA LEU A 146 30.43 -7.83 -2.32
C LEU A 146 31.38 -7.18 -1.31
N VAL A 147 31.01 -7.09 -0.04
CA VAL A 147 31.83 -6.46 1.01
C VAL A 147 32.48 -7.54 1.88
N PRO A 148 33.80 -7.75 1.78
CA PRO A 148 34.49 -8.74 2.60
C PRO A 148 34.70 -8.23 4.03
N ASN A 149 34.43 -9.10 5.02
CA ASN A 149 34.70 -8.89 6.45
C ASN A 149 34.20 -7.55 7.03
N PRO A 150 32.92 -7.17 6.85
CA PRO A 150 32.39 -5.99 7.52
C PRO A 150 32.41 -6.21 9.05
N VAL A 151 32.52 -5.13 9.81
CA VAL A 151 32.55 -5.20 11.28
C VAL A 151 31.25 -5.80 11.82
N LEU A 152 31.31 -6.50 12.97
CA LEU A 152 30.17 -7.20 13.56
C LEU A 152 28.90 -6.35 13.67
N ALA A 153 29.04 -5.06 14.01
CA ALA A 153 27.92 -4.13 14.12
C ALA A 153 27.11 -4.02 12.81
N ILE A 154 27.77 -4.10 11.66
CA ILE A 154 27.12 -4.03 10.34
C ILE A 154 26.38 -5.34 10.02
N HIS A 155 26.90 -6.48 10.46
CA HIS A 155 26.16 -7.75 10.36
C HIS A 155 24.90 -7.73 11.22
N ILE A 156 24.98 -7.20 12.45
CA ILE A 156 23.81 -7.05 13.32
C ILE A 156 22.77 -6.13 12.66
N LEU A 157 23.20 -4.99 12.11
CA LEU A 157 22.33 -4.08 11.38
C LEU A 157 21.61 -4.78 10.22
N GLY A 158 22.36 -5.47 9.34
CA GLY A 158 21.76 -6.20 8.22
C GLY A 158 20.82 -7.32 8.66
N GLY A 159 21.09 -7.97 9.80
CA GLY A 159 20.19 -8.95 10.41
C GLY A 159 18.87 -8.32 10.90
N VAL A 160 18.94 -7.15 11.53
CA VAL A 160 17.76 -6.38 11.95
C VAL A 160 16.95 -5.94 10.73
N GLU A 161 17.61 -5.39 9.71
CA GLU A 161 16.97 -4.99 8.45
C GLU A 161 16.25 -6.18 7.78
N LEU A 162 16.87 -7.35 7.74
CA LEU A 162 16.25 -8.56 7.20
C LEU A 162 14.99 -8.96 7.97
N ILE A 163 15.03 -8.96 9.31
CA ILE A 163 13.87 -9.28 10.14
C ILE A 163 12.73 -8.29 9.89
N LEU A 164 13.04 -7.00 9.84
CA LEU A 164 12.05 -5.96 9.56
C LEU A 164 11.42 -6.13 8.18
N LEU A 165 12.20 -6.49 7.15
CA LEU A 165 11.69 -6.75 5.80
C LEU A 165 10.75 -7.96 5.78
N LEU A 166 11.08 -9.03 6.51
CA LEU A 166 10.21 -10.20 6.63
C LEU A 166 8.91 -9.87 7.36
N VAL A 167 8.95 -9.04 8.40
CA VAL A 167 7.76 -8.53 9.09
C VAL A 167 6.91 -7.69 8.13
N LEU A 168 7.54 -6.80 7.36
CA LEU A 168 6.83 -5.99 6.37
C LEU A 168 6.13 -6.86 5.31
N GLY A 169 6.81 -7.86 4.75
CA GLY A 169 6.20 -8.76 3.77
C GLY A 169 5.04 -9.56 4.35
N TRP A 170 5.18 -10.04 5.58
CA TRP A 170 4.07 -10.67 6.29
C TRP A 170 2.85 -9.73 6.41
N GLU A 171 3.06 -8.48 6.82
CA GLU A 171 1.99 -7.49 6.93
C GLU A 171 1.34 -7.17 5.57
N ILE A 172 2.13 -7.02 4.50
CA ILE A 172 1.62 -6.80 3.13
C ILE A 172 0.72 -7.97 2.71
N VAL A 173 1.14 -9.21 2.95
CA VAL A 173 0.34 -10.41 2.64
C VAL A 173 -0.95 -10.46 3.46
N VAL A 174 -0.90 -10.16 4.76
CA VAL A 174 -2.07 -10.20 5.65
C VAL A 174 -3.12 -9.15 5.26
N TYR A 175 -2.68 -7.94 4.91
CA TYR A 175 -3.58 -6.86 4.52
C TYR A 175 -3.98 -6.88 3.04
N ALA A 176 -3.33 -7.71 2.22
CA ALA A 176 -3.82 -8.00 0.88
C ALA A 176 -5.23 -8.59 1.00
N ASP A 177 -6.24 -7.78 0.70
CA ASP A 177 -7.68 -8.13 0.79
C ASP A 177 -8.03 -9.19 -0.28
N LEU A 178 -7.46 -10.39 -0.17
CA LEU A 178 -7.61 -11.53 -1.07
C LEU A 178 -8.96 -12.24 -0.87
N ALA A 179 -9.63 -11.98 0.24
CA ALA A 179 -10.96 -12.51 0.52
C ALA A 179 -12.01 -11.93 -0.45
N LYS A 180 -12.98 -12.77 -0.83
CA LYS A 180 -14.16 -12.31 -1.59
C LYS A 180 -14.93 -11.33 -0.71
N GLY A 181 -14.92 -10.05 -1.09
CA GLY A 181 -15.71 -9.04 -0.40
C GLY A 181 -17.19 -9.41 -0.43
N ARG A 182 -17.80 -9.53 0.76
CA ARG A 182 -19.23 -9.23 0.90
C ARG A 182 -19.47 -7.77 0.55
#